data_AF-A0A4Y2ARI0-F1
#
_entry.id   AF-A0A4Y2ARI0-F1
#
_cell.length_a   1.000
_cell.length_b   1.000
_cell.length_c   1.000
_cell.angle_alpha   90.00
_cell.angle_beta   90.00
_cell.angle_gamma   90.00
#
_symmetry.space_group_name_H-M   'P 1'
#
loop_
_entity.id
_entity.type
_entity.pdbx_description
1 polymer ?
#
loop_
_entity_poly.entity_id
_entity_poly.type
_entity_poly.pdbx_seq_one_letter_code
_entity_poly.pdbx_strand_id
1 'polypeptide(L)'
;PVHLFKCIRNNWLNQKNDGRCFFYPKFDSVHAVQDIADFKTARFTTIRELYNLESDKLVKYGFRLNHKALAPSSMERQNVKLVLCIFNEHVAEALTELGEKNKLLYSQDTSDFLKIIIIWWQIVNVKTPNKGKRLNNRYQEPLSYDEKDIKMAFLK
;
A
#
# COMPACT_ATOMS: atom_id res chain seq x y z
N PRO A 1 1.46 -1.11 15.80
CA PRO A 1 1.63 -1.04 14.32
C PRO A 1 1.16 -2.30 13.54
N VAL A 2 1.64 -3.50 13.89
CA VAL A 2 1.30 -4.75 13.16
C VAL A 2 -0.21 -5.00 13.07
N HIS A 3 -0.94 -4.79 14.17
CA HIS A 3 -2.40 -4.97 14.19
C HIS A 3 -3.11 -4.00 13.26
N LEU A 4 -2.77 -2.70 13.31
CA LEU A 4 -3.33 -1.69 12.42
C LEU A 4 -3.06 -2.04 10.95
N PHE A 5 -1.87 -2.53 10.61
CA PHE A 5 -1.55 -2.95 9.25
C PHE A 5 -2.41 -4.12 8.75
N LYS A 6 -2.68 -5.10 9.63
CA LYS A 6 -3.64 -6.17 9.34
C LYS A 6 -5.07 -5.62 9.19
N CYS A 7 -5.47 -4.69 10.06
CA CYS A 7 -6.79 -4.07 10.01
C CYS A 7 -7.02 -3.32 8.70
N ILE A 8 -6.05 -2.53 8.22
CA ILE A 8 -6.13 -1.82 6.93
C ILE A 8 -6.45 -2.81 5.80
N ARG A 9 -5.65 -3.89 5.66
CA ARG A 9 -5.92 -4.95 4.67
C ARG A 9 -7.29 -5.59 4.87
N ASN A 10 -7.60 -6.01 6.09
CA ASN A 10 -8.82 -6.78 6.36
C ASN A 10 -10.08 -5.94 6.11
N ASN A 11 -10.05 -4.65 6.47
CA ASN A 11 -11.12 -3.71 6.21
C ASN A 11 -11.29 -3.50 4.71
N TRP A 12 -10.20 -3.31 3.96
CA TRP A 12 -10.24 -3.18 2.51
C TRP A 12 -10.82 -4.43 1.82
N LEU A 13 -10.39 -5.62 2.24
CA LEU A 13 -10.93 -6.90 1.77
C LEU A 13 -12.42 -7.09 2.04
N ASN A 14 -12.94 -6.46 3.10
CA ASN A 14 -14.32 -6.59 3.56
C ASN A 14 -15.24 -5.48 3.06
N GLN A 15 -14.74 -4.53 2.25
CA GLN A 15 -15.57 -3.52 1.61
C GLN A 15 -16.65 -4.19 0.74
N LYS A 16 -17.87 -3.66 0.83
CA LYS A 16 -19.05 -4.20 0.12
C LYS A 16 -19.39 -3.44 -1.16
N ASN A 17 -18.72 -2.31 -1.40
CA ASN A 17 -18.88 -1.52 -2.62
C ASN A 17 -18.25 -2.23 -3.83
N ASP A 18 -18.61 -1.77 -5.03
CA ASP A 18 -18.01 -2.28 -6.25
C ASP A 18 -16.49 -2.12 -6.24
N GLY A 19 -15.78 -3.12 -6.75
CA GLY A 19 -14.32 -3.15 -6.76
C GLY A 19 -13.63 -3.22 -5.38
N ARG A 20 -14.39 -3.27 -4.28
CA ARG A 20 -13.87 -3.16 -2.90
C ARG A 20 -12.99 -1.92 -2.76
N CYS A 21 -13.57 -0.76 -3.04
CA CYS A 21 -12.94 0.54 -3.00
C CYS A 21 -12.72 1.04 -1.57
N PHE A 22 -11.56 1.67 -1.38
CA PHE A 22 -11.20 2.48 -0.22
C PHE A 22 -11.03 3.92 -0.71
N PHE A 23 -11.76 4.86 -0.11
CA PHE A 23 -11.65 6.28 -0.45
C PHE A 23 -10.68 6.94 0.52
N TYR A 24 -9.76 7.73 0.00
CA TYR A 24 -8.76 8.42 0.81
C TYR A 24 -8.54 9.84 0.27
N PRO A 25 -8.24 10.81 1.14
CA PRO A 25 -8.05 12.19 0.70
C PRO A 25 -6.76 12.33 -0.10
N LYS A 26 -6.70 13.33 -0.97
CA LYS A 26 -5.45 13.85 -1.53
C LYS A 26 -4.65 14.47 -0.39
N PHE A 27 -3.38 14.11 -0.29
CA PHE A 27 -2.47 14.65 0.73
C PHE A 27 -1.69 15.88 0.22
N ASP A 28 -2.01 16.34 -1.00
CA ASP A 28 -1.29 17.40 -1.71
C ASP A 28 -1.96 18.78 -1.53
N SER A 29 -3.17 18.84 -0.95
CA SER A 29 -3.93 20.07 -0.80
C SER A 29 -3.56 20.81 0.49
N VAL A 30 -3.08 22.05 0.34
CA VAL A 30 -2.83 23.00 1.44
C VAL A 30 -4.13 23.36 2.19
N HIS A 31 -5.28 23.06 1.60
CA HIS A 31 -6.60 23.29 2.18
C HIS A 31 -7.17 21.98 2.76
N ALA A 32 -7.93 22.12 3.86
CA ALA A 32 -8.70 21.03 4.42
C ALA A 32 -9.64 20.43 3.36
N VAL A 33 -9.85 19.11 3.42
CA VAL A 33 -10.79 18.37 2.57
C VAL A 33 -12.15 19.06 2.59
N GLN A 34 -12.58 19.59 1.45
CA GLN A 34 -13.79 20.43 1.34
C GLN A 34 -14.82 19.81 0.40
N ASP A 35 -14.41 18.97 -0.55
CA ASP A 35 -15.31 18.35 -1.53
C ASP A 35 -14.94 16.88 -1.82
N ILE A 36 -15.88 16.13 -2.41
CA ILE A 36 -15.71 14.76 -2.92
C ILE A 36 -14.55 14.71 -3.93
N ALA A 37 -14.34 15.79 -4.70
CA ALA A 37 -13.23 15.91 -5.64
C ALA A 37 -11.84 15.82 -4.97
N ASP A 38 -11.76 15.98 -3.65
CA ASP A 38 -10.53 15.84 -2.87
C ASP A 38 -10.21 14.38 -2.51
N PHE A 39 -11.09 13.44 -2.84
CA PHE A 39 -10.85 12.01 -2.59
C PHE A 39 -10.33 11.29 -3.84
N LYS A 40 -9.38 10.38 -3.60
CA LYS A 40 -8.91 9.36 -4.55
C LYS A 40 -9.51 8.00 -4.17
N THR A 41 -9.49 7.07 -5.12
CA THR A 41 -10.10 5.74 -4.95
C THR A 41 -9.08 4.62 -5.12
N ALA A 42 -8.83 3.84 -4.06
CA ALA A 42 -8.01 2.65 -4.11
C ALA A 42 -8.90 1.39 -4.23
N ARG A 43 -8.72 0.61 -5.30
CA ARG A 43 -9.61 -0.52 -5.62
C ARG A 43 -8.89 -1.86 -5.42
N PHE A 44 -9.40 -2.71 -4.52
CA PHE A 44 -8.72 -3.98 -4.24
C PHE A 44 -8.77 -4.95 -5.43
N THR A 45 -9.86 -4.93 -6.20
CA THR A 45 -9.96 -5.80 -7.39
C THR A 45 -8.95 -5.45 -8.47
N THR A 46 -8.49 -4.19 -8.55
CA THR A 46 -7.39 -3.79 -9.44
C THR A 46 -6.08 -4.53 -9.11
N ILE A 47 -5.81 -4.83 -7.84
CA ILE A 47 -4.66 -5.64 -7.41
C ILE A 47 -4.84 -7.11 -7.85
N ARG A 48 -6.07 -7.62 -7.83
CA ARG A 48 -6.38 -8.98 -8.33
C ARG A 48 -6.25 -9.07 -9.84
N GLU A 49 -6.71 -8.06 -10.56
CA GLU A 49 -6.56 -7.95 -12.00
C GLU A 49 -5.08 -7.93 -12.39
N LEU A 50 -4.26 -7.14 -11.70
CA LEU A 50 -2.81 -7.16 -11.86
C LEU A 50 -2.22 -8.56 -11.63
N TYR A 51 -2.61 -9.25 -10.56
CA TYR A 51 -2.13 -10.61 -10.29
C TYR A 51 -2.52 -11.60 -11.40
N ASN A 52 -3.75 -11.50 -11.92
CA ASN A 52 -4.23 -12.34 -13.02
C ASN A 52 -3.51 -12.04 -14.33
N LEU A 53 -3.26 -10.75 -14.62
CA LEU A 53 -2.51 -10.28 -15.78
C LEU A 53 -1.08 -10.83 -15.83
N GLU A 54 -0.49 -11.12 -14.67
CA GLU A 54 0.84 -11.70 -14.55
C GLU A 54 0.82 -13.20 -14.27
N SER A 55 -0.34 -13.87 -14.28
CA SER A 55 -0.46 -15.25 -13.79
C SER A 55 0.36 -16.26 -14.60
N ASP A 56 0.41 -16.07 -15.92
CA ASP A 56 1.10 -16.88 -16.92
C ASP A 56 2.54 -16.42 -17.23
N LYS A 57 2.96 -15.28 -16.68
CA LYS A 57 4.30 -14.71 -16.93
C LYS A 57 5.36 -15.40 -16.07
N LEU A 58 6.50 -15.71 -16.68
CA LEU A 58 7.67 -16.25 -15.96
C LEU A 58 8.31 -15.22 -15.04
N VAL A 59 8.39 -13.96 -15.49
CA VAL A 59 8.92 -12.83 -14.72
C VAL A 59 7.78 -11.86 -14.44
N LYS A 60 7.61 -11.51 -13.16
CA LYS A 60 6.49 -10.69 -12.68
C LYS A 60 7.02 -9.48 -11.94
N TYR A 61 6.38 -8.33 -12.11
CA TYR A 61 6.60 -7.17 -11.27
C TYR A 61 6.08 -7.46 -9.85
N GLY A 62 4.83 -7.92 -9.75
CA GLY A 62 4.18 -8.28 -8.49
C GLY A 62 4.58 -9.65 -7.95
N PHE A 63 5.85 -10.08 -8.06
CA PHE A 63 6.29 -11.46 -7.79
C PHE A 63 5.97 -11.98 -6.37
N ARG A 64 5.71 -11.09 -5.41
CA ARG A 64 5.30 -11.46 -4.04
C ARG A 64 3.79 -11.65 -3.87
N LEU A 65 2.97 -11.15 -4.81
CA LEU A 65 1.53 -11.37 -4.81
C LEU A 65 1.23 -12.84 -5.01
N ASN A 66 0.27 -13.32 -4.24
CA ASN A 66 -0.19 -14.69 -4.30
C ASN A 66 -1.65 -14.75 -3.89
N HIS A 67 -2.31 -15.85 -4.25
CA HIS A 67 -3.72 -16.05 -3.95
C HIS A 67 -4.05 -15.90 -2.46
N LYS A 68 -3.20 -16.39 -1.55
CA LYS A 68 -3.43 -16.31 -0.09
C LYS A 68 -3.44 -14.86 0.42
N ALA A 69 -2.66 -13.97 -0.19
CA ALA A 69 -2.69 -12.56 0.13
C ALA A 69 -3.99 -11.89 -0.36
N LEU A 70 -4.45 -12.27 -1.56
CA LEU A 70 -5.60 -11.65 -2.23
C LEU A 70 -6.97 -12.18 -1.78
N ALA A 71 -7.01 -13.43 -1.30
CA ALA A 71 -8.20 -14.11 -0.81
C ALA A 71 -7.86 -14.97 0.43
N PRO A 72 -7.48 -14.33 1.56
CA PRO A 72 -7.09 -15.04 2.76
C PRO A 72 -8.29 -15.69 3.48
N SER A 73 -8.08 -16.89 4.00
CA SER A 73 -8.94 -17.51 5.02
C SER A 73 -8.93 -16.73 6.34
N SER A 74 -9.86 -17.07 7.25
CA SER A 74 -9.95 -16.46 8.59
C SER A 74 -8.64 -16.55 9.39
N MET A 75 -7.93 -17.68 9.29
CA MET A 75 -6.63 -17.87 9.94
C MET A 75 -5.55 -17.02 9.26
N GLU A 76 -5.50 -17.04 7.93
CA GLU A 76 -4.52 -16.27 7.14
C GLU A 76 -4.68 -14.75 7.32
N ARG A 77 -5.88 -14.27 7.65
CA ARG A 77 -6.11 -12.86 8.02
C ARG A 77 -5.33 -12.42 9.27
N GLN A 78 -4.82 -13.34 10.08
CA GLN A 78 -3.92 -12.99 11.19
C GLN A 78 -2.45 -12.89 10.79
N ASN A 79 -2.10 -13.36 9.59
CA ASN A 79 -0.72 -13.39 9.11
C ASN A 79 -0.30 -12.05 8.47
N VAL A 80 0.63 -11.34 9.13
CA VAL A 80 1.20 -10.08 8.63
C VAL A 80 2.06 -10.28 7.38
N LYS A 81 2.66 -11.47 7.19
CA LYS A 81 3.46 -11.74 5.99
C LYS A 81 2.63 -11.64 4.71
N LEU A 82 1.35 -12.01 4.77
CA LEU A 82 0.42 -11.86 3.65
C LEU A 82 0.00 -10.40 3.42
N VAL A 83 0.02 -9.56 4.47
CA VAL A 83 -0.18 -8.10 4.30
C VAL A 83 0.98 -7.50 3.51
N LEU A 84 2.22 -7.91 3.85
CA LEU A 84 3.44 -7.47 3.16
C LEU A 84 3.52 -7.92 1.69
N CYS A 85 2.75 -8.93 1.28
CA CYS A 85 2.64 -9.30 -0.13
C CYS A 85 1.86 -8.25 -0.94
N ILE A 86 0.88 -7.58 -0.33
CA ILE A 86 0.02 -6.59 -0.98
C ILE A 86 0.68 -5.22 -0.91
N PHE A 87 1.05 -4.79 0.29
CA PHE A 87 1.73 -3.52 0.53
C PHE A 87 3.23 -3.71 0.31
N ASN A 88 3.60 -3.79 -0.96
CA ASN A 88 4.95 -3.98 -1.44
C ASN A 88 5.27 -2.97 -2.54
N GLU A 89 6.48 -2.42 -2.54
CA GLU A 89 6.90 -1.41 -3.52
C GLU A 89 6.78 -1.90 -4.95
N HIS A 90 7.15 -3.16 -5.22
CA HIS A 90 7.05 -3.72 -6.58
C HIS A 90 5.59 -3.86 -7.04
N VAL A 91 4.63 -4.05 -6.13
CA VAL A 91 3.21 -4.09 -6.48
C VAL A 91 2.68 -2.70 -6.81
N ALA A 92 3.12 -1.67 -6.09
CA ALA A 92 2.78 -0.30 -6.43
C ALA A 92 3.36 0.09 -7.79
N GLU A 93 4.64 -0.20 -8.04
CA GLU A 93 5.26 0.06 -9.36
C GLU A 93 4.60 -0.76 -10.48
N ALA A 94 4.22 -2.01 -10.22
CA ALA A 94 3.47 -2.82 -11.17
C ALA A 94 2.11 -2.18 -11.53
N LEU A 95 1.41 -1.61 -10.55
CA LEU A 95 0.15 -0.92 -10.79
C LEU A 95 0.35 0.34 -11.64
N THR A 96 1.43 1.09 -11.45
CA THR A 96 1.75 2.24 -12.30
C THR A 96 2.09 1.78 -13.72
N GLU A 97 3.05 0.86 -13.88
CA GLU A 97 3.58 0.44 -15.18
C GLU A 97 2.59 -0.40 -16.00
N LEU A 98 2.00 -1.43 -15.39
CA LEU A 98 1.11 -2.35 -16.08
C LEU A 98 -0.33 -1.86 -16.05
N GLY A 99 -0.71 -1.10 -15.02
CA GLY A 99 -2.06 -0.57 -14.91
C GLY A 99 -2.40 0.40 -16.04
N GLU A 100 -1.50 1.30 -16.39
CA GLU A 100 -1.70 2.21 -17.53
C GLU A 100 -1.76 1.43 -18.86
N LYS A 101 -0.76 0.58 -19.11
CA LYS A 101 -0.65 -0.22 -20.34
C LYS A 101 -1.88 -1.11 -20.60
N ASN A 102 -2.50 -1.62 -19.54
CA ASN A 102 -3.64 -2.53 -19.61
C ASN A 102 -4.96 -1.85 -19.21
N LYS A 103 -4.98 -0.52 -19.06
CA LYS A 103 -6.16 0.28 -18.71
C LYS A 103 -6.90 -0.23 -17.46
N LEU A 104 -6.14 -0.67 -16.45
CA LEU A 104 -6.69 -1.11 -15.19
C LEU A 104 -7.29 0.09 -14.44
N LEU A 105 -8.55 -0.05 -14.03
CA LEU A 105 -9.30 1.03 -13.42
C LEU A 105 -8.70 1.43 -12.07
N TYR A 106 -8.55 2.75 -11.85
CA TYR A 106 -7.95 3.33 -10.64
C TYR A 106 -6.55 2.78 -10.29
N SER A 107 -5.79 2.33 -11.28
CA SER A 107 -4.45 1.76 -11.05
C SER A 107 -3.48 2.75 -10.41
N GLN A 108 -3.46 4.00 -10.89
CA GLN A 108 -2.61 5.04 -10.32
C GLN A 108 -3.03 5.38 -8.87
N ASP A 109 -4.32 5.65 -8.63
CA ASP A 109 -4.81 5.94 -7.28
C ASP A 109 -4.59 4.76 -6.31
N THR A 110 -4.68 3.52 -6.80
CA THR A 110 -4.39 2.33 -5.99
C THR A 110 -2.89 2.22 -5.69
N SER A 111 -2.02 2.54 -6.66
CA SER A 111 -0.56 2.61 -6.47
C SER A 111 -0.19 3.65 -5.41
N ASP A 112 -0.72 4.86 -5.52
CA ASP A 112 -0.53 5.96 -4.57
C ASP A 112 -0.94 5.53 -3.14
N PHE A 113 -2.11 4.90 -3.01
CA PHE A 113 -2.58 4.37 -1.73
C PHE A 113 -1.63 3.33 -1.14
N LEU A 114 -1.14 2.37 -1.96
CA LEU A 114 -0.16 1.41 -1.49
C LEU A 114 1.12 2.11 -1.02
N LYS A 115 1.63 3.09 -1.75
CA LYS A 115 2.83 3.87 -1.40
C LYS A 115 2.67 4.58 -0.05
N ILE A 116 1.53 5.21 0.20
CA ILE A 116 1.21 5.84 1.50
C ILE A 116 1.31 4.83 2.63
N ILE A 117 0.63 3.69 2.51
CA ILE A 117 0.63 2.67 3.58
C ILE A 117 2.01 2.00 3.73
N ILE A 118 2.76 1.82 2.64
CA ILE A 118 4.13 1.29 2.65
C ILE A 118 5.05 2.24 3.42
N ILE A 119 5.05 3.53 3.10
CA ILE A 119 5.89 4.53 3.78
C ILE A 119 5.52 4.59 5.26
N TRP A 120 4.23 4.69 5.58
CA TRP A 120 3.76 4.62 6.96
C TRP A 120 4.32 3.39 7.69
N TRP A 121 4.19 2.20 7.10
CA TRP A 121 4.68 0.96 7.67
C TRP A 121 6.20 0.96 7.85
N GLN A 122 6.95 1.50 6.89
CA GLN A 122 8.40 1.61 6.96
C GLN A 122 8.85 2.45 8.17
N ILE A 123 8.17 3.58 8.41
CA ILE A 123 8.43 4.49 9.53
C ILE A 123 8.12 3.82 10.87
N VAL A 124 6.93 3.25 11.03
CA VAL A 124 6.46 2.76 12.34
C VAL A 124 7.00 1.37 12.72
N ASN A 125 7.71 0.70 11.83
CA ASN A 125 8.25 -0.66 12.03
C ASN A 125 9.79 -0.70 11.98
N VAL A 126 10.45 0.31 12.53
CA VAL A 126 11.90 0.34 12.76
C VAL A 126 12.20 -0.36 14.09
N LYS A 127 12.92 -1.49 14.05
CA LYS A 127 13.24 -2.31 15.23
C LYS A 127 14.66 -2.15 15.76
N THR A 128 15.55 -1.58 14.94
CA THR A 128 16.98 -1.46 15.25
C THR A 128 17.49 -0.13 14.72
N PRO A 129 18.38 0.58 15.45
CA PRO A 129 18.90 1.88 15.03
C PRO A 129 19.51 1.92 13.63
N ASN A 130 20.16 0.82 13.21
CA ASN A 130 20.88 0.75 11.93
C ASN A 130 20.04 0.23 10.76
N LYS A 131 18.73 0.06 10.92
CA LYS A 131 17.87 -0.53 9.87
C LYS A 131 17.86 0.32 8.60
N GLY A 132 17.61 1.62 8.74
CA GLY A 132 17.59 2.56 7.61
C GLY A 132 18.93 2.62 6.88
N LYS A 133 20.04 2.70 7.61
CA LYS A 133 21.39 2.65 7.03
C LYS A 133 21.66 1.37 6.25
N ARG A 134 21.34 0.20 6.82
CA ARG A 134 21.54 -1.10 6.16
C ARG A 134 20.71 -1.27 4.89
N LEU A 135 19.49 -0.75 4.89
CA LEU A 135 18.56 -0.86 3.77
C LEU A 135 18.62 0.35 2.82
N ASN A 136 19.51 1.31 3.10
CA ASN A 136 19.59 2.60 2.42
C ASN A 136 18.21 3.29 2.27
N ASN A 137 17.41 3.28 3.35
CA ASN A 137 16.06 3.84 3.36
C ASN A 137 15.87 4.79 4.55
N ARG A 138 15.75 6.09 4.24
CA ARG A 138 15.57 7.17 5.23
C ARG A 138 14.29 7.05 6.03
N TYR A 139 13.22 6.50 5.46
CA TYR A 139 11.97 6.23 6.17
C TYR A 139 12.12 5.14 7.24
N GLN A 140 13.20 4.35 7.19
CA GLN A 140 13.48 3.28 8.16
C GLN A 140 14.61 3.59 9.13
N GLU A 141 15.05 4.86 9.17
CA GLU A 141 15.89 5.37 10.24
C GLU A 141 15.06 5.62 11.51
N PRO A 142 15.68 5.64 12.70
CA PRO A 142 15.00 6.06 13.92
C PRO A 142 14.32 7.42 13.76
N LEU A 143 13.15 7.58 14.37
CA LEU A 143 12.47 8.87 14.44
C LEU A 143 13.33 9.86 15.24
N SER A 144 13.54 11.04 14.67
CA SER A 144 14.13 12.18 15.36
C SER A 144 13.03 13.16 15.77
N TYR A 145 13.26 13.92 16.83
CA TYR A 145 12.38 15.04 17.22
C TYR A 145 12.62 16.31 16.37
N ASP A 146 13.46 16.22 15.34
CA ASP A 146 13.69 17.32 14.39
C ASP A 146 12.42 17.60 13.58
N GLU A 147 11.96 18.85 13.57
CA GLU A 147 10.81 19.31 12.77
C GLU A 147 11.03 19.12 11.26
N LYS A 148 12.30 19.05 10.83
CA LYS A 148 12.69 18.77 9.44
C LYS A 148 12.77 17.27 9.12
N ASP A 149 12.49 16.39 10.08
CA ASP A 149 12.45 14.95 9.82
C ASP A 149 11.28 14.64 8.87
N ILE A 150 11.62 14.16 7.66
CA ILE A 150 10.65 13.76 6.63
C ILE A 150 9.63 12.74 7.14
N LYS A 151 10.00 11.93 8.13
CA LYS A 151 9.12 10.93 8.75
C LYS A 151 8.08 11.61 9.65
N MET A 152 8.47 12.65 10.37
CA MET A 152 7.55 13.46 11.18
C MET A 152 6.61 14.28 10.28
N ALA A 153 7.13 14.85 9.18
CA ALA A 153 6.31 15.56 8.21
C ALA A 153 5.26 14.63 7.56
N PHE A 154 5.62 13.39 7.23
CA PHE A 154 4.70 12.41 6.65
C PHE A 154 3.60 11.94 7.63
N LEU A 155 3.89 11.91 8.94
CA LEU A 155 2.95 11.44 9.96
C LEU A 155 2.01 12.52 10.50
N LYS A 156 2.22 13.79 10.10
CA LYS A 156 1.34 14.93 10.43
C LYS A 156 0.15 14.96 9.47
#